data_AF-A0A9X6AGE9-F1
#
_entry.id   AF-A0A9X6AGE9-F1
#
_cell.length_a   1.000
_cell.length_b   1.000
_cell.length_c   1.000
_cell.angle_alpha   90.00
_cell.angle_beta   90.00
_cell.angle_gamma   90.00
#
_symmetry.space_group_name_H-M   'P 1'
#
loop_
_entity.id
_entity.type
_entity.pdbx_description
1 polymer ?
#
loop_
_entity_poly.entity_id
_entity_poly.type
_entity_poly.pdbx_seq_one_letter_code
_entity_poly.pdbx_strand_id
1 'polypeptide(L)'
;MHRKMLKLADGTGLFPIAVLSDCAVYLSDGPSPLDFLPHTPDGKPLPGGFRLGVSPGMVKHEGTQSLMWAVQMLDEGHNPARHIKGTDAAAGGE
;
A
#
# COMPACT_ATOMS: atom_id res chain seq x y z
N MET A 1 6.19 -4.83 10.09
CA MET A 1 5.48 -3.76 9.36
C MET A 1 4.83 -2.73 10.28
N HIS A 2 4.20 -3.15 11.38
CA HIS A 2 3.49 -2.32 12.37
C HIS A 2 4.15 -0.96 12.71
N ARG A 3 5.43 -0.91 13.07
CA ARG A 3 6.11 0.36 13.42
C ARG A 3 6.04 1.41 12.30
N LYS A 4 6.13 0.98 11.04
CA LYS A 4 6.03 1.90 9.88
C LYS A 4 4.61 2.35 9.63
N MET A 5 3.63 1.46 9.82
CA MET A 5 2.21 1.78 9.70
C MET A 5 1.80 2.83 10.74
N LEU A 6 2.28 2.70 11.98
CA LEU A 6 2.09 3.70 13.03
C LEU A 6 2.74 5.03 12.65
N LYS A 7 3.99 5.01 12.15
CA LYS A 7 4.67 6.24 11.72
C LYS A 7 3.95 6.95 10.57
N LEU A 8 3.40 6.18 9.62
CA LEU A 8 2.56 6.74 8.56
C LEU A 8 1.30 7.38 9.14
N ALA A 9 0.56 6.67 9.99
CA ALA A 9 -0.65 7.18 10.62
C ALA A 9 -0.38 8.47 11.44
N ASP A 10 0.69 8.50 12.22
CA ASP A 10 1.11 9.71 12.96
C ASP A 10 1.40 10.89 12.02
N GLY A 11 2.01 10.62 10.86
CA GLY A 11 2.50 11.65 9.94
C GLY A 11 1.47 12.16 8.93
N THR A 12 0.46 11.34 8.59
CA THR A 12 -0.49 11.65 7.52
C THR A 12 -1.95 11.50 7.92
N GLY A 13 -2.25 10.85 9.04
CA GLY A 13 -3.60 10.43 9.40
C GLY A 13 -4.17 9.31 8.51
N LEU A 14 -3.36 8.72 7.61
CA LEU A 14 -3.79 7.63 6.74
C LEU A 14 -3.70 6.28 7.46
N PHE A 15 -4.77 5.52 7.37
CA PHE A 15 -4.89 4.16 7.91
C PHE A 15 -5.13 3.16 6.78
N PRO A 16 -4.67 1.91 6.91
CA PRO A 16 -4.90 0.90 5.91
C PRO A 16 -6.39 0.53 5.86
N ILE A 17 -6.91 0.29 4.66
CA ILE A 17 -8.27 -0.26 4.47
C ILE A 17 -8.27 -1.79 4.59
N ALA A 18 -7.09 -2.41 4.48
CA ALA A 18 -6.93 -3.86 4.54
C ALA A 18 -5.51 -4.22 5.01
N VAL A 19 -5.39 -5.27 5.82
CA VAL A 19 -4.11 -5.78 6.33
C VAL A 19 -4.10 -7.31 6.25
N LEU A 20 -2.94 -7.87 5.90
CA LEU A 20 -2.58 -9.29 5.93
C LEU A 20 -1.20 -9.46 6.61
N SER A 21 -0.71 -10.70 6.76
CA SER A 21 0.57 -11.02 7.41
C SER A 21 1.76 -10.16 6.97
N ASP A 22 1.83 -9.86 5.68
CA ASP A 22 2.95 -9.22 5.01
C ASP A 22 2.51 -8.15 4.00
N CYS A 23 1.22 -7.84 3.92
CA CYS A 23 0.64 -6.87 3.00
C CYS A 23 -0.30 -5.90 3.73
N ALA A 24 -0.31 -4.64 3.32
CA ALA A 24 -1.29 -3.65 3.76
C ALA A 24 -1.71 -2.79 2.56
N VAL A 25 -3.00 -2.50 2.46
CA VAL A 25 -3.58 -1.69 1.38
C VAL A 25 -4.02 -0.35 1.96
N TYR A 26 -3.59 0.72 1.31
CA TYR A 26 -3.94 2.10 1.65
C TYR A 26 -4.63 2.76 0.46
N LEU A 27 -5.39 3.81 0.74
CA LEU A 27 -5.82 4.74 -0.30
C LEU A 27 -4.63 5.60 -0.75
N SER A 28 -4.67 6.05 -2.00
CA SER A 28 -3.64 6.85 -2.66
C SER A 28 -4.32 7.89 -3.55
N ASP A 29 -3.70 9.06 -3.71
CA ASP A 29 -4.20 10.14 -4.59
C ASP A 29 -3.97 9.85 -6.09
N GLY A 30 -3.25 8.77 -6.40
CA GLY A 30 -2.99 8.35 -7.77
C GLY A 30 -2.54 6.89 -7.88
N PRO A 31 -2.41 6.38 -9.12
CA PRO A 31 -2.14 4.97 -9.39
C PRO A 31 -0.68 4.56 -9.14
N SER A 32 0.25 5.52 -9.08
CA SER A 32 1.66 5.24 -8.83
C SER A 32 1.88 4.95 -7.35
N PRO A 33 2.73 3.97 -7.00
CA PRO A 33 3.12 3.78 -5.60
C PRO A 33 3.86 4.99 -5.00
N LEU A 34 4.35 5.91 -5.83
CA LEU A 34 4.93 7.18 -5.38
C LEU A 34 3.87 8.18 -4.90
N ASP A 35 2.65 8.11 -5.46
CA ASP A 35 1.52 8.98 -5.07
C ASP A 35 1.05 8.68 -3.62
N PHE A 36 1.43 7.51 -3.09
CA PHE A 36 1.16 7.10 -1.72
C PHE A 36 2.23 7.56 -0.72
N LEU A 37 3.48 7.75 -1.15
CA LEU A 37 4.59 7.99 -0.20
C LEU A 37 4.57 9.43 0.31
N PRO A 38 4.36 9.66 1.61
CA PRO A 38 4.31 11.01 2.14
C PRO A 38 5.69 11.63 2.23
N HIS A 39 5.70 12.94 2.00
CA HIS A 39 6.84 13.80 2.24
C HIS A 39 6.56 14.70 3.45
N THR A 40 7.61 15.03 4.19
CA THR A 40 7.60 16.06 5.21
C THR A 40 7.41 17.45 4.58
N PRO A 41 7.09 18.50 5.36
CA PRO A 41 6.95 19.86 4.83
C PRO A 41 8.19 20.41 4.10
N ASP A 42 9.39 19.91 4.44
CA ASP A 42 10.66 20.23 3.75
C ASP A 42 10.93 19.34 2.52
N GLY A 43 9.94 18.55 2.08
CA GLY A 43 10.00 17.72 0.87
C GLY A 43 10.80 16.43 1.00
N LYS A 44 11.19 16.02 2.21
CA LYS A 44 11.93 14.76 2.43
C LYS A 44 10.97 13.59 2.65
N PRO A 45 11.34 12.35 2.31
CA PRO A 45 10.53 11.19 2.67
C PRO A 45 10.30 11.10 4.18
N LEU A 46 9.08 10.75 4.60
CA LEU A 46 8.71 10.64 6.01
C LEU A 46 9.68 9.72 6.80
N PRO A 47 10.39 10.23 7.83
CA PRO A 47 11.30 9.43 8.63
C PRO A 47 10.59 8.26 9.33
N GLY A 48 11.15 7.05 9.20
CA GLY A 48 10.57 5.84 9.80
C GLY A 48 9.30 5.32 9.10
N GLY A 49 8.82 5.99 8.06
CA GLY A 49 7.72 5.55 7.21
C GLY A 49 8.12 4.47 6.20
N PHE A 50 7.27 4.28 5.19
CA PHE A 50 7.54 3.35 4.10
C PHE A 50 8.64 3.89 3.18
N ARG A 51 9.44 2.96 2.64
CA ARG A 51 10.39 3.21 1.56
C ARG A 51 10.28 2.07 0.57
N LEU A 52 10.06 2.41 -0.69
CA LEU A 52 9.97 1.42 -1.76
C LEU A 52 11.35 0.83 -2.07
N GLY A 53 11.37 -0.47 -2.33
CA GLY A 53 12.55 -1.19 -2.80
C GLY A 53 12.55 -2.65 -2.37
N VAL A 54 13.60 -3.37 -2.79
CA VAL A 54 13.68 -4.84 -2.65
C VAL A 54 14.55 -5.29 -1.47
N SER A 55 15.28 -4.37 -0.85
CA SER A 55 16.22 -4.69 0.24
C SER A 55 15.50 -4.91 1.58
N PRO A 56 16.14 -5.63 2.53
CA PRO A 56 15.61 -5.76 3.89
C PRO A 56 15.30 -4.39 4.50
N GLY A 57 14.11 -4.28 5.11
CA GLY A 57 13.65 -3.02 5.67
C GLY A 57 13.05 -2.04 4.65
N MET A 58 12.89 -2.41 3.38
CA MET A 58 12.05 -1.70 2.40
C MET A 58 10.69 -2.40 2.24
N VAL A 59 9.79 -1.80 1.46
CA VAL A 59 8.51 -2.40 1.08
C VAL A 59 8.42 -2.53 -0.44
N LYS A 60 7.84 -3.63 -0.89
CA LYS A 60 7.53 -3.85 -2.30
C LYS A 60 6.14 -3.33 -2.60
N HIS A 61 5.96 -2.75 -3.78
CA HIS A 61 4.64 -2.49 -4.33
C HIS A 61 4.10 -3.79 -4.91
N GLU A 62 2.99 -4.29 -4.37
CA GLU A 62 2.36 -5.52 -4.86
C GLU A 62 1.31 -5.26 -5.94
N GLY A 63 0.68 -4.08 -5.96
CA GLY A 63 -0.32 -3.71 -6.95
C GLY A 63 -1.07 -2.43 -6.59
N THR A 64 -1.72 -1.83 -7.59
CA THR A 64 -2.66 -0.71 -7.41
C THR A 64 -3.97 -1.08 -8.11
N GLN A 65 -5.10 -0.79 -7.46
CA GLN A 65 -6.44 -1.03 -7.99
C GLN A 65 -7.29 0.22 -7.81
N SER A 66 -8.40 0.30 -8.54
CA SER A 66 -9.34 1.43 -8.41
C SER A 66 -10.04 1.41 -7.04
N LEU A 67 -10.52 2.57 -6.59
CA LEU A 67 -11.32 2.65 -5.36
C LEU A 67 -12.56 1.76 -5.42
N MET A 68 -13.25 1.74 -6.57
CA MET A 68 -14.46 0.94 -6.73
C MET A 68 -14.20 -0.56 -6.65
N TRP A 69 -13.03 -1.04 -7.11
CA TRP A 69 -12.61 -2.43 -6.89
C TRP A 69 -12.49 -2.74 -5.39
N ALA A 70 -11.86 -1.85 -4.61
CA ALA A 70 -11.70 -2.06 -3.18
C ALA A 70 -13.05 -2.04 -2.43
N VAL A 71 -13.95 -1.14 -2.82
CA VAL A 71 -15.32 -1.07 -2.27
C VAL A 71 -16.07 -2.36 -2.53
N GLN A 72 -16.06 -2.87 -3.77
CA GLN A 72 -16.72 -4.13 -4.11
C GLN A 72 -16.16 -5.30 -3.29
N MET A 73 -14.83 -5.41 -3.19
CA MET A 73 -14.18 -6.46 -2.40
C MET A 73 -14.62 -6.44 -0.93
N LEU A 74 -14.71 -5.25 -0.33
CA LEU A 74 -15.14 -5.09 1.05
C LEU A 74 -16.63 -5.42 1.23
N ASP A 75 -17.48 -5.05 0.26
CA ASP A 75 -18.93 -5.34 0.28
C ASP A 75 -19.20 -6.85 0.16
N GLU A 76 -18.38 -7.57 -0.60
CA GLU A 76 -18.39 -9.04 -0.70
C GLU A 76 -17.76 -9.74 0.52
N GLY A 77 -17.25 -8.98 1.50
CA GLY A 77 -16.61 -9.52 2.71
C GLY A 77 -15.21 -10.08 2.47
N HIS A 78 -14.57 -9.73 1.36
CA HIS A 78 -13.19 -10.11 1.05
C HIS A 78 -12.19 -9.09 1.62
N ASN A 79 -10.95 -9.55 1.87
CA ASN A 79 -9.87 -8.70 2.34
C ASN A 79 -9.02 -8.25 1.13
N PRO A 80 -9.04 -6.96 0.72
CA PRO A 80 -8.27 -6.47 -0.43
C PRO A 80 -6.79 -6.83 -0.43
N ALA A 81 -6.14 -6.90 0.75
CA ALA A 81 -4.72 -7.23 0.87
C ALA A 81 -4.38 -8.65 0.38
N ARG A 82 -5.37 -9.55 0.31
CA ARG A 82 -5.21 -10.90 -0.25
C ARG A 82 -5.24 -10.92 -1.79
N HIS A 83 -5.76 -9.88 -2.43
CA HIS A 83 -6.09 -9.88 -3.88
C HIS A 83 -5.46 -8.73 -4.67
N ILE A 84 -4.82 -7.76 -3.99
CA ILE A 84 -4.32 -6.51 -4.60
C ILE A 84 -3.34 -6.71 -5.76
N LYS A 85 -2.59 -7.80 -5.75
CA LYS A 85 -1.63 -8.16 -6.80
C LYS A 85 -2.28 -8.37 -8.18
N GLY A 86 -3.61 -8.56 -8.21
CA GLY A 86 -4.34 -8.89 -9.43
C GLY A 86 -4.01 -10.29 -9.96
N THR A 87 -4.76 -10.72 -10.98
CA THR A 87 -4.54 -11.98 -11.72
C THR A 87 -3.36 -11.94 -12.70
N ASP A 88 -2.65 -10.81 -12.83
CA ASP A 88 -1.58 -10.65 -13.82
C ASP A 88 -0.17 -11.06 -13.37
N ALA A 89 -0.03 -11.71 -12.20
CA ALA A 89 1.23 -12.38 -11.86
C ALA A 89 1.44 -13.71 -12.61
N ALA A 90 0.41 -14.24 -13.29
CA ALA A 90 0.46 -15.52 -14.00
C ALA A 90 0.33 -15.41 -15.54
N ALA A 91 0.07 -14.22 -16.09
CA ALA A 91 -0.17 -14.03 -17.52
C ALA A 91 1.03 -13.47 -18.32
N GLY A 92 2.18 -13.22 -17.67
CA GLY A 92 3.39 -12.68 -18.29
C GLY A 92 4.58 -13.64 -18.30
N GLY A 93 4.32 -14.94 -18.34
CA GLY A 93 5.34 -15.99 -18.37
C GLY A 93 5.28 -16.80 -19.66
N GLU A 94 5.57 -16.16 -20.79
CA GLU A 94 6.26 -16.72 -21.96
C GLU A 94 6.89 -15.58 -22.78
#